data_AF-A0A7S2IWY4-F1
#
_entry.id   AF-A0A7S2IWY4-F1
#
_cell.length_a   1.000
_cell.length_b   1.000
_cell.length_c   1.000
_cell.angle_alpha   90.00
_cell.angle_beta   90.00
_cell.angle_gamma   90.00
#
_symmetry.space_group_name_H-M   'P 1'
#
loop_
_entity.id
_entity.type
_entity.pdbx_description
1 polymer ?
#
loop_
_entity_poly.entity_id
_entity_poly.type
_entity_poly.pdbx_seq_one_letter_code
_entity_poly.pdbx_strand_id
1 'polypeptide(L)'
;LGCAGFASYVERFQDLYLGRGMLPASTWHVREKSTGLCLQFEPEVTGRAPQRARLVLAPCSERAEELQRFHGANAQRDGGCCSGVKAWDWDACAAVYELGGDANADPCEADGGVP
;
A
#
# COMPACT_ATOMS: atom_id res chain seq x y z
N LEU A 1 -18.01 34.47 -12.37
CA LEU A 1 -16.99 33.40 -12.39
C LEU A 1 -17.66 32.13 -12.92
N GLY A 2 -17.41 31.79 -14.19
CA GLY A 2 -18.02 30.64 -14.88
C GLY A 2 -17.21 29.36 -14.72
N CYS A 3 -16.82 29.02 -13.50
CA CYS A 3 -16.08 27.80 -13.22
C CYS A 3 -17.03 26.61 -13.25
N ALA A 4 -16.54 25.47 -13.74
CA ALA A 4 -17.27 24.21 -13.65
C ALA A 4 -17.51 23.83 -12.18
N GLY A 5 -18.62 23.14 -11.89
CA GLY A 5 -18.97 22.73 -10.54
C GLY A 5 -18.00 21.68 -9.98
N PHE A 6 -18.06 21.44 -8.66
CA PHE A 6 -17.20 20.46 -7.98
C PHE A 6 -17.27 19.07 -8.63
N ALA A 7 -18.44 18.65 -9.13
CA ALA A 7 -18.59 17.39 -9.86
C ALA A 7 -17.66 17.29 -11.07
N SER A 8 -17.50 18.36 -11.85
CA SER A 8 -16.60 18.40 -13.01
C SER A 8 -15.13 18.33 -12.63
N TYR A 9 -14.77 18.76 -11.42
CA TYR A 9 -13.41 18.56 -10.88
C TYR A 9 -13.19 17.08 -10.54
N VAL A 10 -14.14 16.44 -9.85
CA VAL A 10 -14.03 15.03 -9.48
C VAL A 10 -14.00 14.12 -10.71
N GLU A 11 -14.85 14.36 -11.71
CA GLU A 11 -14.80 13.62 -12.99
C GLU A 11 -13.46 13.81 -13.71
N ARG A 12 -12.94 15.04 -13.77
CA ARG A 12 -11.70 15.35 -14.47
C ARG A 12 -10.47 14.65 -13.88
N PHE A 13 -10.44 14.45 -12.57
CA PHE A 13 -9.32 13.87 -11.83
C PHE A 13 -9.64 12.49 -11.27
N GLN A 14 -10.71 11.85 -11.77
CA GLN A 14 -11.23 10.60 -11.27
C GLN A 14 -10.17 9.49 -11.32
N ASP A 15 -9.36 9.48 -12.36
CA ASP A 15 -8.22 8.57 -12.57
C ASP A 15 -7.15 8.70 -11.47
N LEU A 16 -6.89 9.90 -10.97
CA LEU A 16 -5.96 10.11 -9.84
C LEU A 16 -6.49 9.47 -8.56
N TYR A 17 -7.80 9.59 -8.32
CA TYR A 17 -8.45 8.97 -7.17
C TYR A 17 -8.57 7.45 -7.31
N LEU A 18 -8.87 6.95 -8.51
CA LEU A 18 -9.01 5.52 -8.78
C LEU A 18 -7.66 4.79 -8.84
N GLY A 19 -6.62 5.44 -9.38
CA GLY A 19 -5.30 4.82 -9.60
C GLY A 19 -4.44 4.72 -8.35
N ARG A 20 -4.49 5.72 -7.45
CA ARG A 20 -3.69 5.74 -6.22
C ARG A 20 -4.48 5.57 -4.93
N GLY A 21 -5.77 5.92 -4.97
CA GLY A 21 -6.70 5.92 -3.82
C GLY A 21 -7.76 4.83 -3.90
N MET A 22 -7.47 3.72 -4.58
CA MET A 22 -8.41 2.59 -4.71
C MET A 22 -8.86 2.13 -3.32
N LEU A 23 -10.15 2.36 -3.00
CA LEU A 23 -10.73 1.94 -1.74
C LEU A 23 -10.80 0.40 -1.73
N PRO A 24 -10.15 -0.28 -0.77
CA PRO A 24 -10.14 -1.72 -0.76
C PRO A 24 -11.52 -2.26 -0.38
N ALA A 25 -11.93 -3.37 -1.04
CA ALA A 25 -13.15 -4.09 -0.66
C ALA A 25 -13.06 -4.68 0.77
N SER A 26 -11.85 -4.94 1.25
CA SER A 26 -11.58 -5.47 2.58
C SER A 26 -10.15 -5.15 3.01
N THR A 27 -9.96 -4.95 4.30
CA THR A 27 -8.65 -4.82 4.95
C THR A 27 -8.37 -6.01 5.86
N TRP A 28 -7.10 -6.29 6.12
CA TRP A 28 -6.68 -7.45 6.90
C TRP A 28 -5.35 -7.22 7.60
N HIS A 29 -5.07 -8.08 8.58
CA HIS A 29 -3.79 -8.19 9.27
C HIS A 29 -3.09 -9.47 8.84
N VAL A 30 -1.76 -9.46 8.74
CA VAL A 30 -0.97 -10.68 8.49
C VAL A 30 -0.35 -11.15 9.78
N ARG A 31 -0.58 -12.41 10.13
CA ARG A 31 0.06 -13.07 11.25
C ARG A 31 0.95 -14.19 10.76
N GLU A 32 2.24 -14.11 11.10
CA GLU A 32 3.19 -15.19 10.87
C GLU A 32 2.91 -16.32 11.87
N LYS A 33 2.83 -17.56 11.39
CA LYS A 33 2.27 -18.68 12.16
C LYS A 33 3.20 -19.22 13.24
N SER A 34 4.52 -19.20 13.02
CA SER A 34 5.49 -19.86 13.93
C SER A 34 5.81 -19.01 15.17
N THR A 35 6.00 -17.72 14.98
CA THR A 35 6.27 -16.72 16.02
C THR A 35 4.98 -16.13 16.59
N GLY A 36 3.90 -16.17 15.80
CA GLY A 36 2.63 -15.54 16.16
C GLY A 36 2.64 -14.02 16.06
N LEU A 37 3.72 -13.41 15.54
CA LEU A 37 3.87 -11.97 15.32
C LEU A 37 3.07 -11.50 14.10
N CYS A 38 2.77 -10.21 14.07
CA CYS A 38 2.05 -9.57 12.97
C CYS A 38 3.00 -8.75 12.10
N LEU A 39 2.70 -8.70 10.80
CA LEU A 39 3.38 -7.81 9.86
C LEU A 39 3.05 -6.35 10.23
N GLN A 40 4.08 -5.51 10.26
CA GLN A 40 3.97 -4.09 10.55
C GLN A 40 4.72 -3.28 9.51
N PHE A 41 4.07 -2.24 9.01
CA PHE A 41 4.66 -1.18 8.21
C PHE A 41 5.35 -0.17 9.13
N GLU A 42 6.64 0.08 8.89
CA GLU A 42 7.44 1.07 9.61
C GLU A 42 7.81 2.20 8.64
N PRO A 43 7.06 3.32 8.62
CA PRO A 43 7.36 4.44 7.75
C PRO A 43 8.70 5.07 8.15
N GLU A 44 9.51 5.42 7.16
CA GLU A 44 10.73 6.19 7.42
C GLU A 44 10.35 7.63 7.83
N VAL A 45 10.57 7.97 9.10
CA VAL A 45 10.31 9.31 9.64
C VAL A 45 11.54 10.20 9.45
N THR A 46 11.96 10.40 8.22
CA THR A 46 12.83 11.53 7.88
C THR A 46 11.93 12.61 7.30
N GLY A 47 12.15 13.90 7.58
CA GLY A 47 11.25 14.99 7.13
C GLY A 47 11.17 15.21 5.60
N ARG A 48 11.45 14.18 4.79
CA ARG A 48 11.31 14.09 3.33
C ARG A 48 10.40 12.89 3.03
N ALA A 49 9.70 12.91 1.89
CA ALA A 49 8.84 11.79 1.51
C ALA A 49 9.62 10.45 1.62
N PRO A 50 9.04 9.42 2.28
CA PRO A 50 9.76 8.18 2.55
C PRO A 50 10.17 7.56 1.21
N GLN A 51 11.48 7.39 1.02
CA GLN A 51 11.98 6.78 -0.21
C GLN A 51 11.83 5.26 -0.14
N ARG A 52 11.94 4.68 1.06
CA ARG A 52 11.74 3.26 1.37
C ARG A 52 11.25 3.10 2.80
N ALA A 53 10.19 2.32 3.00
CA ALA A 53 9.72 1.92 4.32
C ALA A 53 10.04 0.44 4.56
N ARG A 54 10.04 0.01 5.83
CA ARG A 54 10.34 -1.39 6.19
C ARG A 54 9.09 -2.16 6.52
N LEU A 55 9.10 -3.46 6.22
CA LEU A 55 8.11 -4.41 6.71
C LEU A 55 8.78 -5.30 7.76
N VAL A 56 8.27 -5.24 8.98
CA VAL A 56 8.85 -5.95 10.14
C VAL A 56 7.81 -6.83 10.80
N LEU A 57 8.26 -7.83 11.56
CA LEU A 57 7.38 -8.58 12.46
C LEU A 57 7.39 -7.93 13.83
N ALA A 58 6.20 -7.57 14.32
CA ALA A 58 6.00 -6.94 15.61
C ALA A 58 4.88 -7.64 16.39
N PRO A 59 4.76 -7.44 17.72
CA PRO A 59 3.61 -7.91 18.46
C PRO A 59 2.30 -7.41 17.83
N CYS A 60 1.34 -8.30 17.66
CA CYS A 60 0.01 -7.93 17.14
C CYS A 60 -0.63 -6.90 18.09
N SER A 61 -1.10 -5.78 17.55
CA SER A 61 -1.58 -4.65 18.36
C SER A 61 -2.83 -4.04 17.78
N GLU A 62 -3.90 -3.98 18.58
CA GLU A 62 -5.09 -3.19 18.26
C GLU A 62 -4.85 -1.68 18.34
N ARG A 63 -3.75 -1.23 18.98
CA ARG A 63 -3.41 0.20 19.07
C ARG A 63 -2.55 0.68 17.91
N ALA A 64 -1.78 -0.22 17.28
CA ALA A 64 -1.03 0.04 16.06
C ALA A 64 -1.76 -0.52 14.84
N GLU A 65 -3.09 -0.62 14.93
CA GLU A 65 -3.94 -1.31 13.97
C GLU A 65 -3.71 -0.78 12.56
N GLU A 66 -3.56 0.53 12.39
CA GLU A 66 -3.34 1.14 11.08
C GLU A 66 -2.01 0.72 10.44
N LEU A 67 -0.92 0.63 11.22
CA LEU A 67 0.40 0.21 10.73
C LEU A 67 0.50 -1.29 10.50
N GLN A 68 -0.43 -2.09 11.05
CA GLN A 68 -0.49 -3.53 10.84
C GLN A 68 -1.62 -3.95 9.89
N ARG A 69 -2.32 -2.97 9.31
CA ARG A 69 -3.44 -3.18 8.39
C ARG A 69 -2.98 -3.04 6.95
N PHE A 70 -3.42 -3.98 6.12
CA PHE A 70 -3.05 -4.08 4.72
C PHE A 70 -4.27 -4.40 3.86
N HIS A 71 -4.12 -4.25 2.55
CA HIS A 71 -5.11 -4.65 1.57
C HIS A 71 -4.47 -5.03 0.23
N GLY A 72 -5.25 -5.64 -0.66
CA GLY A 72 -4.82 -5.87 -2.04
C GLY A 72 -4.71 -4.55 -2.80
N ALA A 73 -3.63 -4.39 -3.56
CA ALA A 73 -3.34 -3.18 -4.33
C ALA A 73 -3.80 -3.26 -5.80
N ASN A 74 -4.04 -4.48 -6.30
CA ASN A 74 -4.25 -4.71 -7.73
C ASN A 74 -5.63 -4.23 -8.19
N ALA A 75 -5.64 -3.45 -9.27
CA ALA A 75 -6.87 -3.05 -9.95
C ALA A 75 -7.56 -4.23 -10.63
N GLN A 76 -6.76 -5.12 -11.24
CA GLN A 76 -7.27 -6.32 -11.91
C GLN A 76 -7.08 -7.56 -11.05
N ARG A 77 -8.15 -8.35 -10.91
CA ARG A 77 -8.20 -9.58 -10.11
C ARG A 77 -7.78 -10.83 -10.88
N ASP A 78 -7.60 -10.71 -12.19
CA ASP A 78 -7.24 -11.81 -13.09
C ASP A 78 -5.74 -12.19 -13.01
N GLY A 79 -4.97 -11.48 -12.18
CA GLY A 79 -3.58 -11.81 -11.89
C GLY A 79 -2.61 -11.41 -12.99
N GLY A 80 -3.04 -10.61 -13.98
CA GLY A 80 -2.25 -10.25 -15.16
C GLY A 80 -0.96 -9.49 -14.85
N CYS A 81 -0.90 -8.71 -13.76
CA CYS A 81 0.37 -8.19 -13.27
C CYS A 81 0.33 -7.87 -11.76
N CYS A 82 1.47 -8.17 -11.12
CA CYS A 82 1.94 -7.80 -9.78
C CYS A 82 0.94 -7.95 -8.65
N SER A 83 0.94 -9.07 -7.91
CA SER A 83 0.16 -9.24 -6.67
C SER A 83 0.66 -8.31 -5.55
N GLY A 84 0.22 -7.06 -5.56
CA GLY A 84 0.64 -6.05 -4.60
C GLY A 84 -0.16 -6.13 -3.31
N VAL A 85 0.56 -6.16 -2.19
CA VAL A 85 0.02 -5.92 -0.85
C VAL A 85 0.33 -4.47 -0.50
N LYS A 86 -0.70 -3.65 -0.23
CA LYS A 86 -0.57 -2.23 0.12
C LYS A 86 -0.80 -2.00 1.61
N ALA A 87 0.04 -1.15 2.21
CA ALA A 87 -0.16 -0.68 3.58
C ALA A 87 -1.37 0.26 3.66
N TRP A 88 -2.21 0.10 4.68
CA TRP A 88 -3.46 0.86 4.82
C TRP A 88 -3.19 2.36 4.95
N ASP A 89 -3.85 3.16 4.11
CA ASP A 89 -3.74 4.63 4.09
C ASP A 89 -2.36 5.18 3.70
N TRP A 90 -1.47 4.31 3.19
CA TRP A 90 -0.16 4.69 2.66
C TRP A 90 -0.05 4.35 1.18
N ASP A 91 0.57 5.22 0.38
CA ASP A 91 0.91 4.90 -1.01
C ASP A 91 2.16 4.02 -1.10
N ALA A 92 2.20 2.94 -0.32
CA ALA A 92 3.35 2.03 -0.20
C ALA A 92 2.93 0.56 -0.33
N CYS A 93 3.58 -0.15 -1.23
CA CYS A 93 3.34 -1.55 -1.58
C CYS A 93 4.52 -2.41 -1.18
N ALA A 94 4.25 -3.65 -0.75
CA ALA A 94 5.26 -4.63 -0.41
C ALA A 94 6.18 -4.90 -1.61
N ALA A 95 7.48 -4.82 -1.39
CA ALA A 95 8.52 -4.98 -2.38
C ALA A 95 9.61 -5.94 -1.87
N VAL A 96 10.01 -6.87 -2.74
CA VAL A 96 11.11 -7.81 -2.50
C VAL A 96 11.92 -7.87 -3.78
N TYR A 97 13.20 -7.50 -3.69
CA TYR A 97 14.08 -7.38 -4.85
C TYR A 97 14.89 -8.64 -5.12
N GLU A 98 15.08 -9.48 -4.10
CA GLU A 98 15.85 -10.71 -4.20
C GLU A 98 15.23 -11.81 -3.33
N LEU A 99 15.33 -13.06 -3.79
CA LEU A 99 14.80 -14.19 -3.05
C LEU A 99 15.59 -14.38 -1.74
N GLY A 100 14.90 -14.30 -0.61
CA GLY A 100 15.52 -14.37 0.72
C GLY A 100 16.07 -13.03 1.23
N GLY A 101 15.91 -11.94 0.47
CA GLY A 101 16.22 -10.59 0.92
C GLY A 101 15.17 -10.01 1.87
N ASP A 102 15.42 -8.79 2.31
CA ASP A 102 14.52 -8.06 3.19
C ASP A 102 13.20 -7.68 2.49
N ALA A 103 12.10 -7.82 3.23
CA ALA A 103 10.81 -7.30 2.82
C ALA A 103 10.76 -5.78 3.10
N ASN A 104 10.57 -5.00 2.05
CA ASN A 104 10.46 -3.55 2.12
C ASN A 104 9.07 -3.10 1.64
N ALA A 105 8.79 -1.81 1.76
CA ALA A 105 7.66 -1.19 1.11
C ALA A 105 8.12 0.07 0.36
N ASP A 106 7.79 0.10 -0.93
CA ASP A 106 8.13 1.15 -1.88
C ASP A 106 6.85 1.81 -2.42
N PRO A 107 6.93 2.99 -3.04
CA PRO A 107 5.79 3.59 -3.72
C PRO A 107 5.09 2.59 -4.64
N CYS A 108 3.76 2.51 -4.56
CA CYS A 108 3.00 1.60 -5.40
C CYS A 108 3.10 1.99 -6.88
N GLU A 109 3.50 1.06 -7.73
CA GLU A 109 3.56 1.23 -9.19
C GLU A 109 2.24 0.79 -9.83
N ALA A 110 1.79 1.53 -10.85
CA ALA A 110 0.56 1.23 -11.59
C ALA A 110 0.82 0.27 -12.76
N ASP A 111 2.06 0.21 -13.23
CA ASP A 111 2.58 -0.59 -14.32
C ASP A 111 3.74 -1.45 -13.79
N GLY A 112 3.74 -2.75 -14.07
CA GLY A 112 4.82 -3.67 -13.70
C GLY A 112 6.09 -3.48 -14.54
N GLY A 113 6.48 -2.23 -14.79
CA GLY A 113 7.70 -1.88 -15.50
C GLY A 113 8.90 -2.22 -14.65
N VAL A 114 9.58 -3.31 -14.97
CA VAL A 114 10.92 -3.59 -14.44
C VAL A 114 11.84 -2.40 -14.79
N PRO A 115 12.59 -1.82 -13.82
CA PRO A 115 13.64 -0.85 -14.13
C PRO A 115 14.67 -1.34 -15.15
#